data_AF-A0A3D9QX31-F1
#
_entry.id   AF-A0A3D9QX31-F1
#
_cell.length_a   1.000
_cell.length_b   1.000
_cell.length_c   1.000
_cell.angle_alpha   90.00
_cell.angle_beta   90.00
_cell.angle_gamma   90.00
#
_symmetry.space_group_name_H-M   'P 1'
#
loop_
_entity.id
_entity.type
_entity.pdbx_description
1 polymer ?
#
loop_
_entity_poly.entity_id
_entity_poly.type
_entity_poly.pdbx_seq_one_letter_code
_entity_poly.pdbx_strand_id
1 'polypeptide(L)'
;MRWQEVQELLPEEWVVLEATKAHSVEGFRYIDEVIVIDKCADSTEALRRYSELHRQEPEREYCFFHTSRPELVARERYVGIRGPRFN
;
A
#
# COMPACT_ATOMS: atom_id res chain seq x y z
N MET A 1 9.06 0.82 -8.17
CA MET A 1 9.94 1.92 -7.70
C MET A 1 9.98 1.89 -6.18
N ARG A 2 11.04 2.41 -5.57
CA ARG A 2 11.15 2.51 -4.10
C ARG A 2 10.22 3.58 -3.57
N TRP A 3 9.84 3.48 -2.30
CA TRP A 3 8.97 4.48 -1.66
C TRP A 3 9.56 5.90 -1.74
N GLN A 4 10.86 6.05 -1.50
CA GLN A 4 11.56 7.33 -1.57
C GLN A 4 11.38 8.02 -2.93
N GLU A 5 11.42 7.25 -4.02
CA GLU A 5 11.19 7.79 -5.38
C GLU A 5 9.75 8.29 -5.54
N VAL A 6 8.77 7.60 -4.95
CA VAL A 6 7.37 8.07 -4.95
C VAL A 6 7.23 9.39 -4.19
N GLN A 7 7.90 9.52 -3.06
CA GLN A 7 7.87 10.75 -2.26
C GLN A 7 8.48 11.94 -3.00
N GLU A 8 9.54 11.73 -3.77
CA GLU A 8 10.16 12.76 -4.60
C GLU A 8 9.28 13.17 -5.79
N LEU A 9 8.59 12.20 -6.41
CA LEU A 9 7.72 12.45 -7.57
C LEU A 9 6.36 13.05 -7.20
N LEU A 10 5.83 12.70 -6.03
CA LEU A 10 4.47 13.04 -5.57
C LEU A 10 4.49 13.50 -4.10
N PRO A 11 5.17 14.62 -3.77
CA PRO A 11 5.25 15.09 -2.39
C PRO A 11 3.91 15.61 -1.87
N GLU A 12 3.58 15.32 -0.61
CA GLU A 12 2.36 15.78 0.08
C GLU A 12 1.04 15.35 -0.60
N GLU A 13 1.01 14.15 -1.18
CA GLU A 13 -0.13 13.61 -1.92
C GLU A 13 -0.64 12.30 -1.30
N TRP A 14 -1.92 12.00 -1.48
CA TRP A 14 -2.45 10.65 -1.25
C TRP A 14 -2.21 9.79 -2.49
N VAL A 15 -1.65 8.61 -2.30
CA VAL A 15 -1.37 7.67 -3.39
C VAL A 15 -1.94 6.30 -3.10
N VAL A 16 -2.48 5.67 -4.15
CA VAL A 16 -2.88 4.27 -4.16
C VAL A 16 -1.79 3.48 -4.88
N LEU A 17 -1.34 2.42 -4.24
CA LEU A 17 -0.15 1.69 -4.60
C LEU A 17 -0.46 0.20 -4.64
N GLU A 18 0.30 -0.53 -5.43
CA GLU A 18 0.45 -1.97 -5.32
C GLU A 18 1.83 -2.28 -4.76
N ALA A 19 1.87 -3.09 -3.68
CA ALA A 19 3.11 -3.61 -3.14
C ALA A 19 3.59 -4.78 -4.01
N THR A 20 4.69 -4.59 -4.73
CA THR A 20 5.29 -5.65 -5.56
C THR A 20 6.36 -6.43 -4.84
N LYS A 21 6.99 -5.83 -3.83
CA LYS A 21 8.00 -6.46 -2.99
C LYS A 21 7.89 -5.99 -1.55
N ALA A 22 7.86 -6.94 -0.63
CA ALA A 22 7.85 -6.68 0.79
C ALA A 22 8.62 -7.78 1.52
N HIS A 23 9.25 -7.43 2.64
CA HIS A 23 9.94 -8.36 3.51
C HIS A 23 9.45 -8.22 4.96
N SER A 24 9.55 -9.30 5.73
CA SER A 24 9.16 -9.32 7.14
C SER A 24 10.40 -9.33 8.04
N VAL A 25 10.42 -8.45 9.04
CA VAL A 25 11.46 -8.37 10.08
C VAL A 25 10.77 -8.21 11.43
N GLU A 26 11.05 -9.09 12.39
CA GLU A 26 10.59 -8.98 13.79
C GLU A 26 9.08 -8.73 13.98
N GLY A 27 8.23 -9.29 13.11
CA GLY A 27 6.77 -9.10 13.20
C GLY A 27 6.24 -7.86 12.48
N PHE A 28 7.10 -7.17 11.73
CA PHE A 28 6.76 -6.03 10.87
C PHE A 28 6.99 -6.40 9.42
N ARG A 29 6.08 -5.99 8.54
CA ARG A 29 6.22 -6.10 7.10
C ARG A 29 6.57 -4.73 6.54
N TYR A 30 7.71 -4.69 5.86
CA TYR A 30 8.26 -3.52 5.20
C TYR A 30 8.02 -3.66 3.71
N ILE A 31 7.45 -2.62 3.09
CA ILE A 31 7.22 -2.60 1.65
C ILE A 31 8.46 -1.98 1.00
N ASP A 32 9.18 -2.77 0.20
CA ASP A 32 10.40 -2.37 -0.49
C ASP A 32 10.11 -1.64 -1.79
N GLU A 33 9.17 -2.20 -2.56
CA GLU A 33 8.87 -1.72 -3.90
C GLU A 33 7.36 -1.64 -4.10
N VAL A 34 6.98 -0.55 -4.75
CA VAL A 34 5.61 -0.22 -5.07
C VAL A 34 5.47 0.17 -6.55
N ILE A 35 4.25 -0.02 -7.06
CA ILE A 35 3.77 0.61 -8.29
C ILE A 35 2.69 1.61 -7.89
N VAL A 36 2.85 2.87 -8.32
CA VAL A 36 1.81 3.89 -8.17
C VAL A 36 0.69 3.60 -9.16
N ILE A 37 -0.50 3.32 -8.64
CA ILE A 37 -1.70 3.06 -9.44
C ILE A 37 -2.47 4.36 -9.67
N ASP A 38 -2.59 5.18 -8.62
CA ASP A 38 -3.36 6.42 -8.68
C ASP A 38 -2.86 7.44 -7.66
N LYS A 39 -3.17 8.72 -7.92
CA LYS A 39 -3.02 9.81 -6.95
C LYS A 39 -4.38 10.42 -6.66
N CYS A 40 -4.60 10.81 -5.41
CA CYS A 40 -5.89 11.25 -4.93
C CYS A 40 -5.74 12.56 -4.16
N ALA A 41 -6.76 13.41 -4.20
CA ALA A 41 -6.72 14.69 -3.51
C ALA A 41 -6.81 14.53 -1.98
N ASP A 42 -7.48 13.47 -1.52
CA ASP A 42 -7.69 13.20 -0.10
C ASP A 42 -7.75 11.71 0.24
N SER A 43 -7.77 11.43 1.54
CA SER A 43 -7.81 10.07 2.09
C SER A 43 -9.09 9.31 1.76
N THR A 44 -10.20 10.01 1.55
CA THR A 44 -11.50 9.40 1.25
C THR A 44 -11.51 8.89 -0.19
N GLU A 45 -10.99 9.68 -1.12
CA GLU A 45 -10.82 9.27 -2.52
C GLU A 45 -9.83 8.09 -2.63
N ALA A 46 -8.70 8.16 -1.93
CA ALA A 46 -7.72 7.07 -1.89
C ALA A 46 -8.33 5.76 -1.36
N LEU A 47 -9.10 5.82 -0.27
CA LEU A 47 -9.78 4.66 0.31
C LEU A 47 -10.83 4.07 -0.65
N ARG A 48 -11.60 4.92 -1.32
CA ARG A 48 -12.59 4.48 -2.33
C ARG A 48 -11.91 3.75 -3.47
N ARG A 49 -10.85 4.35 -4.04
CA ARG A 49 -10.09 3.78 -5.15
C ARG A 49 -9.43 2.46 -4.77
N TYR A 50 -8.81 2.39 -3.59
CA TYR A 50 -8.31 1.14 -3.01
C TYR A 50 -9.41 0.06 -2.92
N SER A 51 -10.59 0.41 -2.40
CA SER A 51 -11.71 -0.53 -2.23
C SER A 51 -12.25 -1.06 -3.56
N GLU A 52 -12.21 -0.24 -4.61
CA GLU A 52 -12.57 -0.66 -5.97
C GLU A 52 -11.56 -1.64 -6.55
N LEU A 53 -10.27 -1.34 -6.46
CA LEU A 53 -9.19 -2.21 -6.93
C LEU A 53 -9.20 -3.54 -6.19
N HIS A 54 -9.31 -3.51 -4.87
CA HIS A 54 -9.32 -4.74 -4.06
C HIS A 54 -10.52 -5.64 -4.36
N ARG A 55 -11.66 -5.06 -4.75
CA ARG A 55 -12.84 -5.83 -5.17
C ARG A 55 -12.68 -6.44 -6.57
N GLN A 56 -11.90 -5.81 -7.44
CA GLN A 56 -11.64 -6.30 -8.80
C GLN A 56 -10.56 -7.39 -8.82
N GLU A 57 -9.46 -7.16 -8.10
CA GLU A 57 -8.28 -8.04 -8.07
C GLU A 57 -7.85 -8.30 -6.59
N PRO A 58 -8.62 -9.10 -5.83
CA PRO A 58 -8.38 -9.30 -4.39
C PRO A 58 -7.08 -10.05 -4.09
N GLU A 59 -6.50 -10.78 -5.06
CA GLU A 59 -5.19 -11.41 -4.91
C GLU A 59 -4.02 -10.41 -4.90
N ARG A 60 -4.20 -9.20 -5.42
CA ARG A 60 -3.14 -8.19 -5.50
C ARG A 60 -3.03 -7.41 -4.19
N GLU A 61 -1.81 -7.08 -3.81
CA GLU A 61 -1.51 -6.44 -2.52
C GLU A 61 -1.57 -4.91 -2.66
N TYR A 62 -2.79 -4.38 -2.76
CA TYR A 62 -3.00 -2.94 -2.78
C TYR A 62 -2.85 -2.30 -1.40
N CYS A 63 -2.43 -1.04 -1.38
CA CYS A 63 -2.40 -0.18 -0.21
C CYS A 63 -2.59 1.28 -0.61
N PHE A 64 -2.87 2.15 0.36
CA PHE A 64 -2.92 3.59 0.12
C PHE A 64 -2.29 4.33 1.29
N PHE A 65 -1.47 5.33 0.97
CA PHE A 65 -0.70 6.08 1.95
C PHE A 65 -0.52 7.53 1.52
N HIS A 66 -0.32 8.40 2.50
CA HIS A 66 0.13 9.76 2.24
C HIS A 66 1.66 9.77 2.10
N THR A 67 2.19 10.48 1.11
CA THR A 67 3.63 10.48 0.81
C THR A 67 4.49 11.19 1.87
N SER A 68 3.88 11.93 2.80
CA SER A 68 4.57 12.46 3.99
C SER A 68 5.06 11.37 4.96
N ARG A 69 4.60 10.12 4.82
CA ARG A 69 5.06 9.02 5.68
C ARG A 69 6.51 8.66 5.37
N PRO A 70 7.40 8.59 6.37
CA PRO A 70 8.81 8.29 6.14
C PRO A 70 9.03 6.87 5.62
N GLU A 71 8.23 5.90 6.08
CA GLU A 71 8.38 4.48 5.75
C GLU A 71 7.03 3.80 5.57
N LEU A 72 6.99 2.80 4.68
CA LEU A 72 5.85 1.92 4.49
C LEU A 72 6.00 0.66 5.34
N VAL A 73 5.62 0.78 6.61
CA VAL A 73 5.63 -0.32 7.57
C VAL A 73 4.21 -0.67 8.03
N ALA A 74 3.89 -1.96 7.98
CA ALA A 74 2.67 -2.51 8.56
C ALA A 74 3.03 -3.62 9.54
N ARG A 75 2.44 -3.60 10.75
CA ARG A 75 2.58 -4.72 11.69
C ARG A 75 1.94 -5.95 11.06
N GLU A 76 2.57 -7.13 11.13
CA GLU A 76 2.09 -8.34 10.45
C GLU A 76 0.65 -8.72 10.80
N ARG A 77 0.16 -8.34 11.99
CA ARG A 77 -1.24 -8.52 12.40
C ARG A 77 -2.26 -7.77 11.53
N TYR A 78 -1.82 -6.73 10.82
CA TYR A 78 -2.63 -5.92 9.89
C TYR A 78 -2.38 -6.27 8.42
N VAL A 79 -1.34 -7.05 8.10
CA VAL A 79 -1.10 -7.59 6.77
C VAL A 79 -1.96 -8.84 6.60
N GLY A 80 -3.27 -8.66 6.73
CA GLY A 80 -4.10 -9.77 7.22
C GLY A 80 -5.60 -9.52 7.23
N ILE A 81 -6.15 -8.78 6.27
CA ILE A 81 -7.38 -9.30 5.63
C ILE A 81 -6.94 -10.27 4.51
N ARG A 82 -6.05 -11.21 4.85
CA ARG A 82 -6.10 -12.55 4.32
C ARG A 82 -6.88 -13.31 5.38
N GLY A 83 -8.20 -13.44 5.18
CA GLY A 83 -8.96 -14.43 5.94
C GLY A 83 -8.26 -15.79 5.83
N PRO A 84 -8.33 -16.65 6.86
CA PRO A 84 -7.67 -17.95 6.82
C PRO A 84 -8.12 -18.71 5.58
N ARG A 85 -7.20 -18.93 4.64
CA ARG A 85 -7.39 -19.92 3.58
C ARG A 85 -7.17 -21.29 4.23
N PHE A 86 -8.26 -21.88 4.71
CA PHE A 86 -8.31 -23.33 4.87
C PHE A 86 -8.29 -23.93 3.46
N ASN A 87 -7.28 -24.74 3.19
CA ASN A 87 -7.31 -25.74 2.12
C ASN A 87 -7.52 -27.11 2.77
#